data_AF-A0A949WWG5-F1
#
_entry.id   AF-A0A949WWG5-F1
#
_cell.length_a   1.000
_cell.length_b   1.000
_cell.length_c   1.000
_cell.angle_alpha   90.00
_cell.angle_beta   90.00
_cell.angle_gamma   90.00
#
_symmetry.space_group_name_H-M   'P 1'
#
loop_
_entity.id
_entity.type
_entity.pdbx_description
1 polymer ?
#
loop_
_entity_poly.entity_id
_entity_poly.type
_entity_poly.pdbx_seq_one_letter_code
_entity_poly.pdbx_strand_id
1 'polypeptide(L)'
;MEHLTAATIATLAFRKAFEKSIDKITEATWNKINNLREKIWQKLRGNLEAEKALAAAEKASKPDLDLVAGYLKQEMEWDDNFTQEVQTLAREIQQDIDINTIQGQNVQNVYGGEAEQNNANNTNAPVIQGGSGHNITFN
;
A
#
# COMPACT_ATOMS: atom_id res chain seq x y z
N MET A 1 -7.22 15.95 0.16
CA MET A 1 -6.58 14.62 0.03
C MET A 1 -7.24 13.93 -1.14
N GLU A 2 -6.47 13.36 -2.06
CA GLU A 2 -7.02 12.65 -3.21
C GLU A 2 -7.69 11.35 -2.71
N HIS A 3 -8.94 11.12 -3.09
CA HIS A 3 -9.68 9.91 -2.72
C HIS A 3 -9.45 8.85 -3.79
N LEU A 4 -9.13 7.62 -3.38
CA LEU A 4 -9.01 6.51 -4.30
C LEU A 4 -10.39 6.18 -4.89
N THR A 5 -10.43 5.86 -6.18
CA THR A 5 -11.71 5.48 -6.81
C THR A 5 -12.13 4.09 -6.33
N ALA A 6 -13.44 3.80 -6.34
CA ALA A 6 -13.94 2.45 -6.07
C ALA A 6 -13.32 1.41 -7.00
N ALA A 7 -13.03 1.77 -8.26
CA ALA A 7 -12.32 0.90 -9.20
C ALA A 7 -10.88 0.60 -8.78
N THR A 8 -10.16 1.59 -8.26
CA THR A 8 -8.82 1.42 -7.70
C THR A 8 -8.86 0.50 -6.48
N ILE A 9 -9.82 0.72 -5.57
CA ILE A 9 -9.99 -0.08 -4.35
C ILE A 9 -10.36 -1.54 -4.70
N ALA A 10 -11.31 -1.76 -5.60
CA ALA A 10 -11.68 -3.08 -6.08
C ALA A 10 -10.49 -3.79 -6.76
N THR A 11 -9.72 -3.05 -7.55
CA THR A 11 -8.48 -3.59 -8.14
C THR A 11 -7.49 -4.00 -7.06
N LEU A 12 -7.25 -3.19 -6.03
CA LEU A 12 -6.33 -3.54 -4.95
C LEU A 12 -6.77 -4.79 -4.18
N ALA A 13 -8.08 -4.96 -3.94
CA ALA A 13 -8.62 -6.09 -3.19
C ALA A 13 -8.63 -7.42 -3.99
N PHE A 14 -8.88 -7.37 -5.30
CA PHE A 14 -9.18 -8.55 -6.13
C PHE A 14 -8.21 -8.79 -7.29
N ARG A 15 -7.13 -8.00 -7.43
CA ARG A 15 -6.14 -8.21 -8.48
C ARG A 15 -5.32 -9.49 -8.25
N LYS A 16 -5.63 -10.52 -9.04
CA LYS A 16 -4.94 -11.82 -9.08
C LYS A 16 -3.45 -11.77 -9.41
N ALA A 17 -2.94 -10.66 -9.97
CA ALA A 17 -1.49 -10.49 -10.16
C ALA A 17 -0.72 -10.47 -8.83
N PHE A 18 -1.37 -10.11 -7.71
CA PHE A 18 -0.76 -10.16 -6.38
C PHE A 18 -0.51 -11.59 -5.89
N GLU A 19 -1.40 -12.54 -6.18
CA GLU A 19 -1.21 -13.96 -5.87
C GLU A 19 -0.02 -14.59 -6.58
N LYS A 20 0.37 -14.06 -7.75
CA LYS A 20 1.55 -14.50 -8.51
C LYS A 20 2.81 -13.71 -8.19
N SER A 21 2.68 -12.61 -7.47
CA SER A 21 3.78 -11.70 -7.12
C SER A 21 4.05 -11.67 -5.62
N ILE A 22 3.68 -12.77 -4.92
CA ILE A 22 3.84 -12.90 -3.46
C ILE A 22 5.29 -12.65 -3.04
N ASP A 23 6.28 -12.98 -3.89
CA ASP A 23 7.70 -12.68 -3.63
C ASP A 23 8.01 -11.18 -3.46
N LYS A 24 7.10 -10.29 -3.89
CA LYS A 24 7.22 -8.83 -3.79
C LYS A 24 6.24 -8.20 -2.81
N ILE A 25 5.37 -9.00 -2.19
CA ILE A 25 4.35 -8.52 -1.25
C ILE A 25 4.64 -9.13 0.11
N THR A 26 4.88 -8.27 1.09
CA THR A 26 5.10 -8.73 2.47
C THR A 26 3.83 -9.38 3.03
N GLU A 27 3.98 -10.32 3.98
CA GLU A 27 2.84 -10.93 4.68
C GLU A 27 1.93 -9.88 5.32
N ALA A 28 2.50 -8.79 5.85
CA ALA A 28 1.74 -7.68 6.41
C ALA A 28 0.85 -7.00 5.35
N THR A 29 1.39 -6.73 4.17
CA THR A 29 0.63 -6.15 3.05
C THR A 29 -0.43 -7.13 2.54
N TRP A 30 -0.12 -8.42 2.51
CA TRP A 30 -1.09 -9.46 2.15
C TRP A 30 -2.26 -9.51 3.12
N ASN A 31 -1.99 -9.41 4.43
CA ASN A 31 -3.03 -9.34 5.45
C ASN A 31 -3.92 -8.11 5.29
N LYS A 32 -3.37 -6.95 4.92
CA LYS A 32 -4.17 -5.75 4.59
C LYS A 32 -5.06 -5.97 3.37
N ILE A 33 -4.54 -6.58 2.31
CA ILE A 33 -5.33 -6.93 1.10
C ILE A 33 -6.50 -7.85 1.46
N ASN A 34 -6.25 -8.89 2.26
CA ASN A 34 -7.30 -9.81 2.71
C ASN A 34 -8.34 -9.11 3.60
N ASN A 35 -7.90 -8.22 4.50
CA ASN A 35 -8.81 -7.43 5.32
C ASN A 35 -9.70 -6.51 4.46
N LEU A 36 -9.11 -5.82 3.47
CA LEU A 36 -9.86 -5.01 2.52
C LEU A 36 -10.89 -5.85 1.75
N ARG A 37 -10.49 -7.03 1.29
CA ARG A 37 -11.38 -7.98 0.59
C ARG A 37 -12.54 -8.40 1.48
N GLU A 38 -12.27 -8.78 2.73
CA GLU A 38 -13.28 -9.22 3.68
C GLU A 38 -14.29 -8.09 3.97
N LYS A 39 -13.82 -6.86 4.19
CA LYS A 39 -14.71 -5.70 4.41
C LYS A 39 -15.63 -5.44 3.23
N ILE A 40 -15.09 -5.45 2.01
CA ILE A 40 -15.90 -5.28 0.80
C ILE A 40 -16.93 -6.41 0.69
N TRP A 41 -16.52 -7.65 0.96
CA TRP A 41 -17.41 -8.81 0.94
C TRP A 41 -18.55 -8.67 1.96
N GLN A 42 -18.24 -8.35 3.21
CA GLN A 42 -19.26 -8.21 4.26
C GLN A 42 -20.23 -7.07 3.95
N LYS A 43 -19.75 -5.96 3.37
CA LYS A 43 -20.61 -4.82 3.03
C LYS A 43 -21.56 -5.14 1.88
N LEU A 44 -21.08 -5.84 0.86
CA LEU A 44 -21.86 -6.21 -0.33
C LEU A 44 -22.72 -7.46 -0.16
N ARG A 45 -22.55 -8.19 0.95
CA ARG A 45 -23.33 -9.39 1.27
C ARG A 45 -24.80 -9.05 1.43
N GLY A 46 -25.67 -9.87 0.83
CA GLY A 46 -27.12 -9.63 0.82
C GLY A 46 -27.62 -8.97 -0.47
N ASN A 47 -26.72 -8.49 -1.33
CA ASN A 47 -27.02 -8.20 -2.73
C ASN A 47 -26.56 -9.38 -3.60
N LEU A 48 -27.53 -10.17 -4.08
CA LEU A 48 -27.26 -11.39 -4.85
C LEU A 48 -26.43 -11.12 -6.13
N GLU A 49 -26.59 -9.96 -6.75
CA GLU A 49 -25.82 -9.60 -7.94
C GLU A 49 -24.40 -9.15 -7.59
N ALA A 50 -24.22 -8.44 -6.48
CA ALA A 50 -22.91 -8.08 -5.96
C ALA A 50 -22.13 -9.33 -5.49
N GLU A 51 -22.79 -10.29 -4.85
CA GLU A 51 -22.17 -11.56 -4.44
C GLU A 51 -21.72 -12.40 -5.65
N LYS A 52 -22.52 -12.43 -6.73
CA LYS A 52 -22.11 -13.07 -7.99
C LYS A 52 -20.89 -12.36 -8.61
N ALA A 53 -20.90 -11.03 -8.62
CA ALA A 53 -19.80 -10.24 -9.14
C ALA A 53 -18.52 -10.44 -8.30
N LEU A 54 -18.63 -10.53 -6.97
CA LEU A 54 -17.52 -10.81 -6.07
C LEU A 54 -16.91 -12.21 -6.33
N ALA A 55 -17.74 -13.24 -6.39
CA ALA A 55 -17.28 -14.60 -6.68
C ALA A 55 -16.64 -14.74 -8.07
N ALA A 56 -17.08 -13.93 -9.03
CA ALA A 56 -16.48 -13.87 -10.38
C ALA A 56 -15.19 -13.03 -10.39
N ALA A 57 -15.12 -11.96 -9.60
CA ALA A 57 -13.93 -11.12 -9.43
C ALA A 57 -12.76 -11.87 -8.78
N GLU A 58 -13.02 -12.82 -7.87
CA GLU A 58 -11.99 -13.75 -7.36
C GLU A 58 -11.35 -14.60 -8.47
N LYS A 59 -12.09 -14.87 -9.56
CA LYS A 59 -11.55 -15.56 -10.73
C LYS A 59 -10.77 -14.63 -11.67
N ALA A 60 -10.80 -13.32 -11.40
CA ALA A 60 -10.10 -12.22 -12.07
C ALA A 60 -10.49 -11.96 -13.53
N SER A 61 -11.78 -12.08 -13.81
CA SER A 61 -12.34 -11.56 -15.05
C SER A 61 -12.49 -10.04 -14.94
N LYS A 62 -11.87 -9.30 -15.86
CA LYS A 62 -11.89 -7.82 -15.91
C LYS A 62 -13.30 -7.22 -15.85
N PRO A 63 -14.32 -7.69 -16.62
CA PRO A 63 -15.67 -7.14 -16.54
C PRO A 63 -16.33 -7.35 -15.17
N ASP A 64 -15.98 -8.40 -14.44
CA ASP A 64 -16.53 -8.65 -13.10
C ASP A 64 -15.94 -7.70 -12.04
N LEU A 65 -14.70 -7.24 -12.23
CA LEU A 65 -14.11 -6.19 -11.39
C LEU A 65 -14.80 -4.83 -11.57
N ASP A 66 -15.18 -4.48 -12.81
CA ASP A 66 -15.94 -3.25 -13.07
C ASP A 66 -17.32 -3.28 -12.40
N LEU A 67 -17.98 -4.46 -12.38
CA LEU A 67 -19.24 -4.64 -11.65
C LEU A 67 -19.05 -4.49 -10.13
N VAL A 68 -18.03 -5.12 -9.55
CA VAL A 68 -17.69 -4.94 -8.13
C VAL A 68 -17.39 -3.47 -7.82
N ALA A 69 -16.67 -2.76 -8.69
CA ALA A 69 -16.40 -1.34 -8.53
C ALA A 69 -17.67 -0.49 -8.55
N GLY A 70 -18.65 -0.83 -9.39
CA GLY A 70 -19.96 -0.19 -9.43
C GLY A 70 -20.72 -0.33 -8.11
N TYR A 71 -20.84 -1.55 -7.59
CA TYR A 71 -21.50 -1.79 -6.30
C TYR A 71 -20.73 -1.15 -5.13
N LEU A 72 -19.39 -1.26 -5.14
CA LEU A 72 -18.55 -0.64 -4.13
C LEU A 72 -18.71 0.88 -4.11
N LYS A 73 -18.80 1.52 -5.27
CA LYS A 73 -19.04 2.96 -5.38
C LYS A 73 -20.36 3.34 -4.68
N GLN A 74 -21.43 2.60 -4.95
CA GLN A 74 -22.74 2.87 -4.38
C GLN A 74 -22.71 2.76 -2.85
N GLU A 75 -22.11 1.70 -2.30
CA GLU A 75 -21.97 1.55 -0.85
C GLU A 75 -21.11 2.64 -0.23
N MET A 76 -20.05 3.07 -0.93
CA MET A 76 -19.22 4.18 -0.50
C MET A 76 -19.95 5.53 -0.51
N GLU A 77 -20.89 5.74 -1.43
CA GLU A 77 -21.74 6.94 -1.47
C GLU A 77 -22.81 6.94 -0.36
N TRP A 78 -23.14 5.77 0.19
CA TRP A 78 -24.20 5.62 1.20
C TRP A 78 -23.67 5.51 2.64
N ASP A 79 -22.45 5.03 2.83
CA ASP A 79 -21.85 4.82 4.15
C ASP A 79 -20.45 5.45 4.22
N ASP A 80 -20.40 6.64 4.83
CA ASP A 80 -19.17 7.40 5.02
C ASP A 80 -18.13 6.67 5.89
N ASN A 81 -18.58 5.91 6.90
CA ASN A 81 -17.67 5.16 7.77
C ASN A 81 -17.01 4.04 6.98
N PHE A 82 -17.81 3.28 6.23
CA PHE A 82 -17.31 2.26 5.32
C PHE A 82 -16.32 2.85 4.31
N THR A 83 -16.66 3.99 3.71
CA THR A 83 -15.76 4.72 2.80
C THR A 83 -14.43 5.05 3.45
N GLN A 84 -14.43 5.62 4.66
CA GLN A 84 -13.21 5.97 5.37
C GLN A 84 -12.34 4.74 5.66
N GLU A 85 -12.95 3.62 6.05
CA GLU A 85 -12.24 2.38 6.33
C GLU A 85 -11.56 1.81 5.07
N VAL A 86 -12.32 1.65 3.97
CA VAL A 86 -11.77 1.06 2.74
C VAL A 86 -10.76 1.99 2.06
N GLN A 87 -10.94 3.30 2.14
CA GLN A 87 -9.97 4.29 1.66
C GLN A 87 -8.65 4.21 2.45
N THR A 88 -8.74 4.06 3.77
CA THR A 88 -7.56 4.00 4.63
C THR A 88 -6.74 2.75 4.32
N LEU A 89 -7.40 1.58 4.32
CA LEU A 89 -6.74 0.32 3.98
C LEU A 89 -6.16 0.33 2.56
N ALA A 90 -6.90 0.84 1.58
CA ALA A 90 -6.43 0.90 0.20
C ALA A 90 -5.20 1.79 0.03
N ARG A 91 -5.13 2.94 0.74
CA ARG A 91 -3.94 3.79 0.74
C ARG A 91 -2.74 3.10 1.37
N GLU A 92 -2.93 2.43 2.50
CA GLU A 92 -1.84 1.69 3.15
C GLU A 92 -1.30 0.57 2.24
N ILE A 93 -2.19 -0.16 1.56
CA ILE A 93 -1.80 -1.20 0.59
C ILE A 93 -1.03 -0.57 -0.58
N GLN A 94 -1.53 0.53 -1.13
CA GLN A 94 -0.87 1.22 -2.24
C GLN A 94 0.52 1.69 -1.83
N GLN A 95 0.66 2.29 -0.64
CA GLN A 95 1.95 2.71 -0.09
C GLN A 95 2.89 1.52 0.11
N ASP A 96 2.42 0.42 0.69
CA ASP A 96 3.27 -0.76 0.89
C ASP A 96 3.77 -1.33 -0.45
N ILE A 97 2.92 -1.36 -1.48
CA ILE A 97 3.30 -1.85 -2.82
C ILE A 97 4.25 -0.88 -3.52
N ASP A 98 4.01 0.44 -3.43
CA ASP A 98 4.88 1.48 -3.97
C ASP A 98 6.20 1.62 -3.19
N ILE A 99 6.24 1.30 -1.90
CA ILE A 99 7.48 1.27 -1.11
C ILE A 99 8.36 0.09 -1.54
N ASN A 100 7.76 -1.06 -1.87
CA ASN A 100 8.51 -2.22 -2.36
C ASN A 100 9.09 -2.01 -3.77
N THR A 101 8.60 -1.05 -4.56
CA THR A 101 9.27 -0.61 -5.80
C THR A 101 10.41 0.39 -5.55
N ILE A 102 10.44 1.09 -4.41
CA ILE A 102 11.53 2.02 -4.04
C ILE A 102 12.61 1.36 -3.17
N GLN A 103 12.36 0.19 -2.55
CA GLN A 103 13.38 -0.53 -1.78
C GLN A 103 14.56 -1.08 -2.61
N GLY A 104 14.54 -0.93 -3.95
CA GLY A 104 15.74 -1.07 -4.78
C GLY A 104 16.73 0.10 -4.67
N GLN A 105 16.30 1.27 -4.18
CA GLN A 105 17.12 2.47 -4.04
C GLN A 105 16.58 3.39 -2.91
N ASN A 106 17.19 3.31 -1.72
CA ASN A 106 17.20 4.37 -0.69
C ASN A 106 15.85 5.10 -0.44
N VAL A 107 14.92 4.49 0.29
CA VAL A 107 13.81 5.25 0.88
C VAL A 107 14.19 5.69 2.29
N GLN A 108 14.61 6.95 2.39
CA GLN A 108 14.67 7.69 3.63
C GLN A 108 13.23 7.95 4.08
N ASN A 109 12.80 7.27 5.13
CA ASN A 109 11.47 7.45 5.69
C ASN A 109 11.45 8.76 6.49
N VAL A 110 10.99 9.85 5.89
CA VAL A 110 10.85 11.15 6.58
C VAL A 110 9.36 11.39 6.86
N TYR A 111 8.84 10.72 7.89
CA TYR A 111 7.54 11.07 8.46
C TYR A 111 7.74 11.44 9.93
N GLY A 112 8.01 12.72 10.16
CA GLY A 112 7.95 13.37 11.48
C GLY A 112 9.26 13.38 12.28
N GLY A 113 10.10 14.41 12.05
CA GLY A 113 11.12 14.86 13.01
C GLY A 113 12.49 14.18 12.90
N GLU A 114 13.48 14.96 12.48
CA GLU A 114 14.93 14.68 12.54
C GLU A 114 15.44 13.47 11.72
N ALA A 115 15.84 13.75 10.48
CA ALA A 115 16.61 12.83 9.65
C ALA A 115 18.09 12.85 10.07
N GLU A 116 18.49 12.00 11.02
CA GLU A 116 19.89 11.60 11.13
C GLU A 116 20.18 10.49 10.11
N GLN A 117 20.70 10.89 8.95
CA GLN A 117 21.27 9.98 7.97
C GLN A 117 22.57 9.38 8.51
N ASN A 118 22.49 8.23 9.18
CA ASN A 118 23.66 7.37 9.35
C ASN A 118 23.95 6.65 8.03
N ASN A 119 24.67 7.31 7.14
CA ASN A 119 25.24 6.68 5.95
C ASN A 119 26.47 5.85 6.36
N ALA A 120 26.25 4.68 6.97
CA ALA A 120 27.29 3.67 7.13
C ALA A 120 27.49 2.92 5.81
N ASN A 121 27.92 3.63 4.76
CA ASN A 121 28.35 3.01 3.52
C ASN A 121 29.84 2.71 3.62
N ASN A 122 30.16 1.44 3.84
CA ASN A 122 31.45 0.82 3.52
C ASN A 122 32.67 1.36 4.31
N THR A 123 32.86 0.87 5.53
CA THR A 123 34.03 1.19 6.36
C THR A 123 35.30 0.55 5.81
N ASN A 124 36.06 1.32 5.02
CA ASN A 124 37.54 1.21 4.93
C ASN A 124 38.21 2.55 4.62
N ALA A 125 37.54 3.68 4.90
CA ALA A 125 38.15 5.00 4.83
C ALA A 125 38.15 5.63 6.24
N PRO A 126 39.29 6.12 6.74
CA PRO A 126 39.33 6.81 8.02
C PRO A 126 38.54 8.12 7.90
N VAL A 127 37.44 8.22 8.65
CA VAL A 127 36.66 9.45 8.75
C VAL A 127 37.39 10.38 9.72
N ILE A 128 38.00 11.44 9.20
CA ILE A 128 38.51 12.52 10.05
C ILE A 128 37.34 13.45 10.38
N GLN A 129 36.82 13.36 11.61
CA GLN A 129 35.85 14.30 12.15
C GLN A 129 36.57 15.57 12.62
N GLY A 130 36.69 16.55 11.72
CA GLY A 130 37.15 17.90 12.06
C GLY A 130 35.99 18.74 12.61
N GLY A 131 35.79 18.72 13.93
CA GLY A 131 34.99 19.73 14.63
C GLY A 131 35.77 21.02 14.83
N SER A 132 35.12 22.18 14.67
CA SER A 132 35.72 23.52 14.79
C SER A 132 36.51 23.68 16.11
N GLY A 133 37.82 23.85 16.01
CA GLY A 133 38.69 24.18 17.16
C GLY A 133 40.09 23.58 17.19
N HIS A 134 40.48 22.70 16.25
CA HIS A 134 41.80 22.06 16.26
C HIS A 134 42.68 22.51 15.09
N ASN A 135 43.85 23.08 15.39
CA ASN A 135 44.92 23.27 14.41
C ASN A 135 45.57 21.91 14.14
N ILE A 136 45.49 21.44 12.88
CA ILE A 136 46.23 20.27 12.43
C ILE A 136 47.57 20.75 11.86
N THR A 137 48.65 20.47 12.59
CA THR A 137 50.03 20.66 12.10
C THR A 137 50.49 19.36 11.44
N PHE A 138 51.01 19.46 10.22
CA PHE A 138 51.71 18.35 9.57
C PHE A 138 53.22 18.52 9.81
N ASN A 139 53.89 17.44 10.23
CA ASN A 139 55.34 17.36 10.36
C ASN A 139 55.91 16.59 9.16
#